data_AF-A0ABC9GBH8-F1
#
_entry.id   AF-A0ABC9GBH8-F1
#
_cell.length_a   1.000
_cell.length_b   1.000
_cell.length_c   1.000
_cell.angle_alpha   90.00
_cell.angle_beta   90.00
_cell.angle_gamma   90.00
#
_symmetry.space_group_name_H-M   'P 1'
#
loop_
_entity.id
_entity.type
_entity.pdbx_description
1 polymer ?
#
loop_
_entity_poly.entity_id
_entity_poly.type
_entity_poly.pdbx_seq_one_letter_code
_entity_poly.pdbx_strand_id
1 'polypeptide(L)'
;MSATITMPPPPPCDGKLTMTIGSYSEAKKLEIGSGYRINHPVDVGGYSWSVALYPDGELTSTGYMSLFLVLVDVRRTAAAGEDEDIRVKFRFVMHEEGGGETPAFTSGDVAATFTRRWTVHGFERFISREHFEKSALSKSDRLAIRCDLTVFPAAAGQPAPSPSGVKAPAPAPASNTPPKPSATKAAPPSSSSRTAPPPASGLLNADLGRLLETKEGADVELEVGGKVFAAHKTVLAARSPVFKEDFFGTAKEKDTGFVRVIGDMHTEAFEALLHYMYTDTLPEMMPKNLREQLLLTLELLVAADRYGMKGLKSLTEDKLCDHVGVSTVLLILEFAEKGQWCKVKKKCLGFIASGANARTVLAGNDFESLARSCPSAVRDVITEILDTREARCRRLVNACFYAFCFLLLFLVFAVFKKQ
;
A
#
# COMPACT_ATOMS: atom_id res chain seq x y z
N MET A 1 21.41 43.09 9.99
CA MET A 1 20.25 42.20 10.21
C MET A 1 19.45 42.19 8.92
N SER A 2 19.74 41.25 8.01
CA SER A 2 18.93 41.09 6.80
C SER A 2 17.71 40.26 7.16
N ALA A 3 16.54 40.87 7.09
CA ALA A 3 15.28 40.16 7.23
C ALA A 3 15.11 39.22 6.03
N THR A 4 15.20 37.91 6.26
CA THR A 4 14.79 36.92 5.27
C THR A 4 13.28 37.06 5.09
N ILE A 5 12.87 37.66 3.96
CA ILE A 5 11.47 37.71 3.56
C ILE A 5 11.08 36.29 3.18
N THR A 6 10.46 35.56 4.11
CA THR A 6 9.86 34.27 3.83
C THR A 6 8.66 34.52 2.93
N MET A 7 8.78 34.20 1.63
CA MET A 7 7.64 34.27 0.73
C MET A 7 6.54 33.31 1.18
N PRO A 8 5.26 33.69 1.10
CA PRO A 8 4.16 32.78 1.41
C PRO A 8 4.21 31.56 0.47
N PRO A 9 3.81 30.37 0.95
CA PRO A 9 3.75 29.18 0.11
C PRO A 9 2.85 29.45 -1.11
N PRO A 10 3.14 28.85 -2.28
CA PRO A 10 2.33 29.08 -3.47
C PRO A 10 0.87 28.67 -3.22
N PRO A 11 -0.11 29.32 -3.86
CA PRO A 11 -1.51 28.97 -3.70
C PRO A 11 -1.80 27.57 -4.28
N PRO A 12 -2.82 26.85 -3.76
CA PRO A 12 -3.32 25.63 -4.38
C PRO A 12 -3.84 25.88 -5.80
N CYS A 13 -3.69 24.90 -6.69
CA CYS A 13 -4.13 24.97 -8.08
C CYS A 13 -5.36 24.09 -8.31
N ASP A 14 -6.50 24.72 -8.60
CA ASP A 14 -7.75 24.00 -8.90
C ASP A 14 -7.83 23.59 -10.37
N GLY A 15 -8.48 22.46 -10.64
CA GLY A 15 -8.70 21.94 -11.97
C GLY A 15 -9.93 21.05 -12.06
N LYS A 16 -10.44 20.87 -13.28
CA LYS A 16 -11.65 20.09 -13.56
C LYS A 16 -11.41 19.21 -14.78
N LEU A 17 -11.59 17.90 -14.62
CA LEU A 17 -11.54 16.92 -15.71
C LEU A 17 -12.96 16.43 -15.99
N THR A 18 -13.32 16.32 -17.26
CA THR A 18 -14.61 15.74 -17.66
C THR A 18 -14.37 14.64 -18.68
N MET A 19 -14.98 13.48 -18.44
CA MET A 19 -15.03 12.35 -19.37
C MET A 19 -16.49 12.09 -19.74
N THR A 20 -16.79 12.00 -21.02
CA THR A 20 -18.12 11.60 -21.52
C THR A 20 -18.04 10.20 -22.10
N ILE A 21 -19.10 9.42 -21.87
CA ILE A 21 -19.25 8.04 -22.31
C ILE A 21 -20.54 7.98 -23.10
N GLY A 22 -20.40 7.87 -24.42
CA GLY A 22 -21.52 7.97 -25.35
C GLY A 22 -22.54 6.83 -25.27
N SER A 23 -22.14 5.65 -24.79
CA SER A 23 -23.07 4.54 -24.48
C SER A 23 -22.56 3.72 -23.30
N TYR A 24 -23.29 3.77 -22.18
CA TYR A 24 -23.03 2.88 -21.05
C TYR A 24 -23.36 1.42 -21.38
N SER A 25 -24.31 1.17 -22.27
CA SER A 25 -24.70 -0.17 -22.72
C SER A 25 -23.56 -0.88 -23.46
N GLU A 26 -22.78 -0.15 -24.26
CA GLU A 26 -21.54 -0.68 -24.84
C GLU A 26 -20.43 -0.81 -23.79
N ALA A 27 -20.34 0.12 -22.83
CA ALA A 27 -19.42 0.03 -21.70
C ALA A 27 -19.59 -1.23 -20.86
N LYS A 28 -20.81 -1.75 -20.73
CA LYS A 28 -21.09 -3.02 -20.03
C LYS A 28 -20.52 -4.27 -20.72
N LYS A 29 -20.25 -4.21 -22.02
CA LYS A 29 -19.72 -5.35 -22.78
C LYS A 29 -18.22 -5.55 -22.58
N LEU A 30 -17.55 -4.60 -21.92
CA LEU A 30 -16.15 -4.68 -21.58
C LEU A 30 -15.92 -5.76 -20.52
N GLU A 31 -14.84 -6.52 -20.70
CA GLU A 31 -14.39 -7.50 -19.70
C GLU A 31 -13.86 -6.79 -18.45
N ILE A 32 -13.84 -7.50 -17.32
CA ILE A 32 -13.23 -7.02 -16.07
C ILE A 32 -11.79 -6.57 -16.35
N GLY A 33 -11.40 -5.40 -15.81
CA GLY A 33 -10.10 -4.79 -16.09
C GLY A 33 -10.04 -3.95 -17.37
N SER A 34 -11.08 -3.98 -18.21
CA SER A 34 -11.19 -3.09 -19.37
C SER A 34 -11.98 -1.83 -19.01
N GLY A 35 -11.39 -0.66 -19.30
CA GLY A 35 -11.94 0.62 -18.87
C GLY A 35 -11.83 1.73 -19.92
N TYR A 36 -12.52 2.82 -19.65
CA TYR A 36 -12.41 4.09 -20.37
C TYR A 36 -11.38 4.96 -19.69
N ARG A 37 -10.59 5.68 -20.48
CA ARG A 37 -9.65 6.68 -19.96
C ARG A 37 -9.75 7.95 -20.79
N ILE A 38 -9.60 9.10 -20.15
CA ILE A 38 -9.53 10.36 -20.87
C ILE A 38 -8.32 10.33 -21.79
N ASN A 39 -8.57 10.40 -23.11
CA ASN A 39 -7.55 10.38 -24.17
C ASN A 39 -6.64 11.62 -24.17
N HIS A 40 -7.14 12.75 -23.68
CA HIS A 40 -6.40 14.02 -23.58
C HIS A 40 -6.25 14.44 -22.12
N PRO A 41 -5.10 14.14 -21.49
CA PRO A 41 -4.82 14.56 -20.12
C PRO A 41 -4.96 16.08 -19.94
N VAL A 42 -5.37 16.50 -18.73
CA VAL A 42 -5.53 17.91 -18.36
C VAL A 42 -4.39 18.32 -17.44
N ASP A 43 -3.72 19.41 -17.78
CA ASP A 43 -2.61 19.95 -17.00
C ASP A 43 -3.14 20.83 -15.85
N VAL A 44 -2.84 20.45 -14.61
CA VAL A 44 -3.23 21.17 -13.38
C VAL A 44 -2.06 21.14 -12.40
N GLY A 45 -1.67 22.30 -11.87
CA GLY A 45 -0.59 22.40 -10.88
C GLY A 45 0.78 21.95 -11.40
N GLY A 46 1.01 21.99 -12.71
CA GLY A 46 2.26 21.54 -13.34
C GLY A 46 2.33 20.03 -13.65
N TYR A 47 1.28 19.28 -13.31
CA TYR A 47 1.17 17.83 -13.55
C TYR A 47 0.03 17.52 -14.51
N SER A 48 0.12 16.40 -15.22
CA SER A 48 -0.86 15.99 -16.22
C SER A 48 -1.75 14.86 -15.68
N TRP A 49 -3.05 15.10 -15.68
CA TRP A 49 -4.05 14.26 -15.01
C TRP A 49 -5.01 13.62 -16.01
N SER A 50 -5.50 12.43 -15.70
CA SER A 50 -6.54 11.72 -16.48
C SER A 50 -7.49 11.00 -15.53
N VAL A 51 -8.71 10.71 -15.98
CA VAL A 51 -9.68 9.89 -15.24
C VAL A 51 -9.81 8.54 -15.94
N ALA A 52 -9.82 7.47 -15.17
CA ALA A 52 -10.09 6.12 -15.62
C ALA A 52 -11.40 5.60 -15.00
N LEU A 53 -12.28 5.01 -15.81
CA LEU A 53 -13.48 4.31 -15.39
C LEU A 53 -13.38 2.84 -15.80
N TYR A 54 -13.66 1.93 -14.88
CA TYR A 54 -13.86 0.52 -15.15
C TYR A 54 -15.32 0.12 -14.85
N PRO A 55 -16.18 -0.02 -15.87
CA PRO A 55 -17.60 -0.30 -15.69
C PRO A 55 -17.93 -1.66 -15.05
N ASP A 56 -17.00 -2.62 -15.07
CA ASP A 56 -17.12 -3.92 -14.38
C ASP A 56 -16.04 -4.16 -13.31
N GLY A 57 -15.40 -3.08 -12.89
CA GLY A 57 -14.28 -3.13 -11.97
C GLY A 57 -12.94 -3.44 -12.66
N GLU A 58 -11.84 -3.12 -11.98
CA GLU A 58 -10.48 -3.29 -12.51
C GLU A 58 -9.90 -4.70 -12.25
N LEU A 59 -10.25 -5.33 -11.12
CA LEU A 59 -9.70 -6.61 -10.67
C LEU A 59 -10.76 -7.53 -10.03
N THR A 60 -10.87 -7.46 -8.70
CA THR A 60 -11.74 -8.28 -7.83
C THR A 60 -13.07 -7.60 -7.52
N SER A 61 -13.20 -6.34 -7.89
CA SER A 61 -14.38 -5.50 -7.63
C SER A 61 -15.54 -5.77 -8.60
N THR A 62 -15.76 -7.04 -8.95
CA THR A 62 -16.85 -7.47 -9.84
C THR A 62 -18.20 -7.02 -9.29
N GLY A 63 -19.07 -6.51 -10.16
CA GLY A 63 -20.38 -5.99 -9.77
C GLY A 63 -20.39 -4.53 -9.28
N TYR A 64 -19.23 -3.85 -9.32
CA TYR A 64 -19.10 -2.43 -9.03
C TYR A 64 -18.43 -1.71 -10.21
N MET A 65 -18.69 -0.41 -10.32
CA MET A 65 -17.88 0.46 -11.16
C MET A 65 -16.73 1.05 -10.37
N SER A 66 -15.53 1.07 -10.96
CA SER A 66 -14.35 1.68 -10.36
C SER A 66 -13.99 2.98 -11.07
N LEU A 67 -13.57 4.00 -10.31
CA LEU A 67 -13.19 5.32 -10.82
C LEU A 67 -11.86 5.76 -10.23
N PHE A 68 -10.92 6.18 -11.06
CA PHE A 68 -9.61 6.62 -10.60
C PHE A 68 -9.15 7.91 -11.25
N LEU A 69 -8.45 8.72 -10.46
CA LEU A 69 -7.66 9.85 -10.90
C LEU A 69 -6.25 9.31 -11.12
N VAL A 70 -5.71 9.59 -12.30
CA VAL A 70 -4.42 9.06 -12.74
C VAL A 70 -3.48 10.19 -13.09
N LEU A 71 -2.32 10.21 -12.47
CA LEU A 71 -1.17 11.00 -12.86
C LEU A 71 -0.51 10.35 -14.09
N VAL A 72 -0.55 11.04 -15.24
CA VAL A 72 -0.11 10.49 -16.54
C VAL A 72 1.37 10.70 -16.78
N ASP A 73 1.88 11.89 -16.45
CA ASP A 73 3.28 12.23 -16.70
C ASP A 73 3.90 12.97 -15.51
N VAL A 74 5.07 12.49 -15.10
CA VAL A 74 5.90 13.09 -14.04
C VAL A 74 7.06 13.91 -14.66
N ARG A 75 7.16 13.99 -15.99
CA ARG A 75 8.36 14.47 -16.71
C ARG A 75 8.43 15.97 -17.01
N ARG A 76 7.90 16.85 -16.16
CA ARG A 76 8.11 18.31 -16.37
C ARG A 76 9.06 19.03 -15.43
N THR A 77 9.54 18.40 -14.36
CA THR A 77 10.53 19.05 -13.48
C THR A 77 11.89 18.34 -13.60
N ALA A 78 12.70 18.81 -14.54
CA ALA A 78 14.10 18.42 -14.73
C ALA A 78 15.03 18.80 -13.54
N ALA A 79 14.48 19.09 -12.35
CA ALA A 79 15.20 19.58 -11.18
C ALA A 79 14.77 18.94 -9.84
N ALA A 80 13.82 18.01 -9.82
CA ALA A 80 13.34 17.42 -8.57
C ALA A 80 14.05 16.09 -8.28
N GLY A 81 14.57 15.97 -7.05
CA GLY A 81 15.13 14.74 -6.52
C GLY A 81 14.15 13.58 -6.50
N GLU A 82 14.65 12.40 -6.15
CA GLU A 82 13.87 11.18 -6.01
C GLU A 82 12.79 11.37 -4.91
N ASP A 83 11.52 11.07 -5.25
CA ASP A 83 10.29 11.27 -4.45
C ASP A 83 9.84 12.73 -4.18
N GLU A 84 9.19 13.35 -5.18
CA GLU A 84 8.30 14.49 -4.95
C GLU A 84 6.88 13.98 -4.62
N ASP A 85 6.43 14.24 -3.40
CA ASP A 85 5.07 13.92 -2.93
C ASP A 85 4.09 15.00 -3.42
N ILE A 86 3.22 14.63 -4.36
CA ILE A 86 2.23 15.52 -4.96
C ILE A 86 0.92 15.36 -4.20
N ARG A 87 0.62 16.31 -3.33
CA ARG A 87 -0.62 16.29 -2.54
C ARG A 87 -1.78 16.84 -3.35
N VAL A 88 -2.86 16.07 -3.42
CA VAL A 88 -4.05 16.41 -4.20
C VAL A 88 -5.29 16.13 -3.38
N LYS A 89 -6.24 17.06 -3.42
CA LYS A 89 -7.62 16.83 -2.98
C LYS A 89 -8.48 16.69 -4.22
N PHE A 90 -9.31 15.65 -4.32
CA PHE A 90 -10.20 15.48 -5.47
C PHE A 90 -11.53 14.86 -5.10
N ARG A 91 -12.51 14.99 -5.99
CA ARG A 91 -13.85 14.41 -5.88
C ARG A 91 -14.37 14.03 -7.26
N PHE A 92 -15.08 12.90 -7.34
CA PHE A 92 -15.80 12.49 -8.54
C PHE A 92 -17.29 12.84 -8.45
N VAL A 93 -17.82 13.26 -9.59
CA VAL A 93 -19.23 13.58 -9.79
C VAL A 93 -19.69 12.90 -11.08
N MET A 94 -20.72 12.08 -10.96
CA MET A 94 -21.33 11.37 -12.07
C MET A 94 -22.70 11.98 -12.38
N HIS A 95 -22.94 12.31 -13.64
CA HIS A 95 -24.14 13.00 -14.10
C HIS A 95 -24.53 12.60 -15.52
N GLU A 96 -25.74 12.99 -15.93
CA GLU A 96 -26.24 12.79 -17.30
C GLU A 96 -25.59 13.79 -18.25
N GLU A 97 -25.10 13.31 -19.39
CA GLU A 97 -24.49 14.18 -20.40
C GLU A 97 -25.54 15.11 -21.03
N GLY A 98 -25.41 16.42 -20.81
CA GLY A 98 -26.34 17.43 -21.32
C GLY A 98 -27.59 17.66 -20.45
N GLY A 99 -27.79 16.86 -19.41
CA GLY A 99 -28.65 17.21 -18.27
C GLY A 99 -27.97 18.30 -17.43
N GLY A 100 -28.73 19.16 -16.75
CA GLY A 100 -28.16 20.23 -15.93
C GLY A 100 -27.16 19.75 -14.86
N GLU A 101 -26.52 20.68 -14.15
CA GLU A 101 -25.44 20.38 -13.17
C GLU A 101 -25.88 19.55 -11.94
N THR A 102 -27.09 19.01 -11.89
CA THR A 102 -27.55 18.15 -10.79
C THR A 102 -26.82 16.81 -10.83
N PRO A 103 -25.97 16.52 -9.83
CA PRO A 103 -25.18 15.30 -9.83
C PRO A 103 -26.06 14.09 -9.46
N ALA A 104 -25.93 13.00 -10.21
CA ALA A 104 -26.61 11.74 -9.88
C ALA A 104 -25.89 11.01 -8.76
N PHE A 105 -24.56 11.00 -8.79
CA PHE A 105 -23.70 10.42 -7.75
C PHE A 105 -22.50 11.32 -7.51
N THR A 106 -22.10 11.44 -6.25
CA THR A 106 -20.96 12.27 -5.86
C THR A 106 -20.16 11.53 -4.79
N SER A 107 -18.85 11.36 -5.00
CA SER A 107 -17.98 10.81 -3.96
C SER A 107 -17.81 11.81 -2.81
N GLY A 108 -17.30 11.35 -1.66
CA GLY A 108 -16.65 12.24 -0.71
C GLY A 108 -15.44 12.96 -1.30
N ASP A 109 -14.94 13.96 -0.58
CA ASP A 109 -13.62 14.54 -0.87
C ASP A 109 -12.53 13.52 -0.50
N VAL A 110 -11.58 13.30 -1.40
CA VAL A 110 -10.42 12.43 -1.19
C VAL A 110 -9.16 13.29 -1.12
N ALA A 111 -8.40 13.17 -0.03
CA ALA A 111 -7.05 13.72 0.06
C ALA A 111 -6.05 12.58 -0.18
N ALA A 112 -5.20 12.71 -1.20
CA ALA A 112 -4.24 11.70 -1.61
C ALA A 112 -2.87 12.31 -1.96
N THR A 113 -1.82 11.49 -1.83
CA THR A 113 -0.46 11.85 -2.21
C THR A 113 -0.02 10.99 -3.38
N PHE A 114 0.12 11.61 -4.56
CA PHE A 114 0.62 10.98 -5.76
C PHE A 114 2.15 11.02 -5.79
N THR A 115 2.76 9.95 -6.27
CA THR A 115 4.22 9.83 -6.42
C THR A 115 4.56 9.14 -7.74
N ARG A 116 5.85 9.00 -8.08
CA ARG A 116 6.28 8.19 -9.23
C ARG A 116 5.85 6.73 -9.13
N ARG A 117 5.64 6.21 -7.92
CA ARG A 117 5.19 4.83 -7.66
C ARG A 117 3.68 4.72 -7.55
N TRP A 118 3.05 5.75 -6.99
CA TRP A 118 1.62 5.80 -6.69
C TRP A 118 0.97 6.85 -7.59
N THR A 119 0.74 6.48 -8.84
CA THR A 119 0.20 7.40 -9.86
C THR A 119 -1.31 7.30 -9.99
N VAL A 120 -1.97 6.41 -9.25
CA VAL A 120 -3.41 6.13 -9.37
C VAL A 120 -4.03 6.17 -7.99
N HIS A 121 -5.06 6.99 -7.81
CA HIS A 121 -5.90 7.01 -6.61
C HIS A 121 -7.36 7.18 -7.01
N GLY A 122 -8.28 6.54 -6.31
CA GLY A 122 -9.67 6.52 -6.75
C GLY A 122 -10.54 5.70 -5.84
N PHE A 123 -11.55 5.06 -6.41
CA PHE A 123 -12.51 4.19 -5.78
C PHE A 123 -12.61 2.92 -6.59
N GLU A 124 -12.16 1.80 -6.05
CA GLU A 124 -12.42 0.50 -6.65
C GLU A 124 -13.92 0.15 -6.68
N ARG A 125 -14.68 0.61 -5.69
CA ARG A 125 -16.12 0.34 -5.55
C ARG A 125 -16.91 1.64 -5.46
N PHE A 126 -16.79 2.49 -6.48
CA PHE A 126 -17.46 3.80 -6.49
C PHE A 126 -18.98 3.66 -6.37
N ILE A 127 -19.59 2.75 -7.13
CA ILE A 127 -21.02 2.47 -7.09
C ILE A 127 -21.30 1.03 -7.50
N SER A 128 -22.24 0.37 -6.83
CA SER A 128 -22.67 -0.98 -7.23
C SER A 128 -23.49 -0.93 -8.52
N ARG A 129 -23.37 -1.95 -9.37
CA ARG A 129 -24.14 -2.04 -10.61
C ARG A 129 -25.64 -2.03 -10.35
N GLU A 130 -26.10 -2.78 -9.35
CA GLU A 130 -27.51 -2.84 -8.97
C GLU A 130 -28.06 -1.44 -8.62
N HIS A 131 -27.29 -0.65 -7.85
CA HIS A 131 -27.72 0.68 -7.45
C HIS A 131 -27.69 1.66 -8.63
N PHE A 132 -26.65 1.58 -9.48
CA PHE A 132 -26.58 2.38 -10.69
C PHE A 132 -27.73 2.07 -11.65
N GLU A 133 -28.06 0.79 -11.86
CA GLU A 133 -29.12 0.36 -12.78
C GLU A 133 -30.52 0.83 -12.35
N LYS A 134 -30.74 1.01 -11.05
CA LYS A 134 -31.98 1.60 -10.51
C LYS A 134 -32.11 3.10 -10.72
N SER A 135 -31.02 3.79 -11.07
CA SER A 135 -31.00 5.25 -11.24
C SER A 135 -31.64 5.70 -12.56
N ALA A 136 -31.97 6.99 -12.68
CA ALA A 136 -32.40 7.57 -13.95
C ALA A 136 -31.26 7.60 -14.98
N LEU A 137 -30.01 7.68 -14.51
CA LEU A 137 -28.83 7.82 -15.34
C LEU A 137 -28.58 6.58 -16.21
N SER A 138 -28.88 5.38 -15.69
CA SER A 138 -28.78 4.13 -16.45
C SER A 138 -29.69 4.08 -17.69
N LYS A 139 -30.80 4.83 -17.67
CA LYS A 139 -31.80 4.86 -18.75
C LYS A 139 -31.44 5.83 -19.88
N SER A 140 -30.64 6.86 -19.57
CA SER A 140 -30.21 7.88 -20.54
C SER A 140 -29.15 7.35 -21.52
N ASP A 141 -28.45 6.27 -21.14
CA ASP A 141 -27.27 5.68 -21.81
C ASP A 141 -26.09 6.66 -22.02
N ARG A 142 -26.22 7.93 -21.60
CA ARG A 142 -25.26 9.01 -21.80
C ARG A 142 -24.68 9.47 -20.49
N LEU A 143 -23.48 8.99 -20.20
CA LEU A 143 -22.84 9.13 -18.90
C LEU A 143 -21.70 10.14 -18.97
N ALA A 144 -21.68 11.10 -18.05
CA ALA A 144 -20.56 12.02 -17.86
C ALA A 144 -19.99 11.91 -16.45
N ILE A 145 -18.66 11.87 -16.37
CA ILE A 145 -17.90 11.84 -15.12
C ILE A 145 -17.06 13.11 -15.07
N ARG A 146 -17.26 13.89 -14.02
CA ARG A 146 -16.45 15.06 -13.67
C ARG A 146 -15.55 14.71 -12.48
N CYS A 147 -14.28 15.08 -12.54
CA CYS A 147 -13.38 15.08 -11.40
C CYS A 147 -12.98 16.53 -11.12
N ASP A 148 -13.33 17.02 -9.94
CA ASP A 148 -12.85 18.30 -9.44
C ASP A 148 -11.62 18.01 -8.58
N LEU A 149 -10.47 18.62 -8.87
CA LEU A 149 -9.24 18.44 -8.10
C LEU A 149 -8.57 19.76 -7.73
N THR A 150 -7.77 19.70 -6.67
CA THR A 150 -6.92 20.78 -6.18
C THR A 150 -5.54 20.20 -5.90
N VAL A 151 -4.50 20.71 -6.58
CA VAL A 151 -3.10 20.33 -6.36
C VAL A 151 -2.46 21.29 -5.37
N PHE A 152 -1.84 20.76 -4.32
CA PHE A 152 -1.16 21.53 -3.29
C PHE A 152 0.35 21.55 -3.55
N PRO A 153 0.99 22.73 -3.62
CA PRO A 153 2.42 22.83 -3.85
C PRO A 153 3.24 22.19 -2.72
N ALA A 154 4.42 21.69 -3.08
CA ALA A 154 5.42 21.21 -2.12
C ALA A 154 5.84 22.38 -1.22
N ALA A 155 5.79 22.19 0.10
CA ALA A 155 6.23 23.23 1.03
C ALA A 155 7.73 23.45 0.84
N ALA A 156 8.14 24.67 0.47
CA ALA A 156 9.55 25.03 0.39
C ALA A 156 10.21 24.74 1.75
N GLY A 157 11.21 23.86 1.73
CA GLY A 157 11.87 23.35 2.93
C GLY A 157 12.27 24.47 3.88
N GLN A 158 11.58 24.56 5.01
CA GLN A 158 12.07 25.35 6.14
C GLN A 158 13.11 24.51 6.88
N PRO A 159 14.30 25.05 7.19
CA PRO A 159 15.22 24.35 8.07
C PRO A 159 14.54 24.14 9.43
N ALA A 160 14.66 22.92 9.95
CA ALA A 160 14.09 22.51 11.23
C ALA A 160 14.41 23.56 12.31
N PRO A 161 13.44 23.92 13.18
CA PRO A 161 13.76 24.77 14.32
C PRO A 161 14.75 24.03 15.22
N SER A 162 15.95 24.58 15.36
CA SER A 162 16.95 24.17 16.35
C SER A 162 16.30 24.11 17.73
N PRO A 163 16.55 23.06 18.55
CA PRO A 163 15.92 22.92 19.86
C PRO A 163 16.45 24.01 20.80
N SER A 164 15.72 25.11 20.91
CA SER A 164 15.99 26.15 21.91
C SER A 164 15.32 25.76 23.22
N GLY A 165 16.16 25.38 24.17
CA GLY A 165 15.94 25.11 25.60
C GLY A 165 14.52 25.22 26.15
N VAL A 166 13.90 24.07 26.42
CA VAL A 166 12.85 23.97 27.42
C VAL A 166 13.51 23.69 28.77
N LYS A 167 13.44 24.69 29.65
CA LYS A 167 13.87 24.63 31.05
C LYS A 167 12.92 23.70 31.81
N ALA A 168 13.48 22.69 32.48
CA ALA A 168 12.73 21.76 33.33
C ALA A 168 11.99 22.51 34.47
N PRO A 169 10.79 22.07 34.89
CA PRO A 169 10.15 22.59 36.09
C PRO A 169 10.86 22.08 37.36
N ALA A 170 11.09 22.98 38.31
CA ALA A 170 11.64 22.71 39.63
C ALA A 170 10.64 21.92 40.53
N PRO A 171 11.12 21.18 41.55
CA PRO A 171 10.26 20.43 42.46
C PRO A 171 9.67 21.34 43.55
N ALA A 172 8.42 21.05 43.97
CA ALA A 172 7.74 21.71 45.07
C ALA A 172 8.24 21.21 46.46
N PRO A 173 8.15 22.03 47.53
CA PRO A 173 8.90 21.82 48.77
C PRO A 173 8.16 20.97 49.81
N ALA A 174 8.95 20.39 50.72
CA ALA A 174 8.53 19.60 51.87
C ALA A 174 8.31 20.45 53.13
N SER A 175 7.33 20.07 53.96
CA SER A 175 7.31 20.17 55.45
C SER A 175 5.93 19.69 55.93
N ASN A 176 5.77 18.69 56.80
CA ASN A 176 6.02 18.79 58.25
C ASN A 176 5.99 17.40 58.93
N THR A 177 6.83 17.23 59.95
CA THR A 177 6.87 16.17 60.99
C THR A 177 6.34 16.72 62.34
N PRO A 178 6.27 15.97 63.46
CA PRO A 178 5.75 14.62 63.80
C PRO A 178 4.78 14.69 65.03
N PRO A 179 4.41 13.60 65.76
CA PRO A 179 5.28 13.10 66.84
C PRO A 179 5.25 11.58 67.12
N LYS A 180 6.26 11.13 67.88
CA LYS A 180 6.49 9.79 68.46
C LYS A 180 5.72 9.63 69.79
N PRO A 181 5.31 8.41 70.19
CA PRO A 181 5.92 7.80 71.39
C PRO A 181 6.07 6.27 71.23
N SER A 182 7.22 5.68 71.57
CA SER A 182 7.57 5.02 72.85
C SER A 182 7.63 3.50 72.67
N ALA A 183 8.72 2.90 73.15
CA ALA A 183 9.08 1.50 72.92
C ALA A 183 8.41 0.56 73.94
N THR A 184 7.91 -0.59 73.45
CA THR A 184 7.81 -1.82 74.26
C THR A 184 8.03 -3.04 73.36
N LYS A 185 8.78 -4.00 73.87
CA LYS A 185 9.36 -5.17 73.20
C LYS A 185 8.46 -6.39 73.39
N ALA A 186 8.02 -7.08 72.32
CA ALA A 186 7.53 -8.47 72.36
C ALA A 186 7.47 -9.13 70.96
N ALA A 187 7.62 -10.46 70.97
CA ALA A 187 7.84 -11.46 69.91
C ALA A 187 7.03 -11.37 68.56
N PRO A 188 7.49 -12.05 67.48
CA PRO A 188 6.94 -11.89 66.14
C PRO A 188 5.68 -12.75 65.91
N PRO A 189 4.72 -12.29 65.10
CA PRO A 189 3.84 -13.19 64.37
C PRO A 189 4.18 -13.18 62.88
N SER A 190 4.55 -14.38 62.41
CA SER A 190 4.31 -14.94 61.07
C SER A 190 4.25 -13.99 59.87
N SER A 191 5.24 -14.15 59.00
CA SER A 191 5.26 -13.73 57.60
C SER A 191 3.93 -14.01 56.89
N SER A 192 3.12 -12.96 56.67
CA SER A 192 2.20 -12.95 55.53
C SER A 192 2.94 -12.29 54.37
N SER A 193 3.50 -13.13 53.49
CA SER A 193 3.93 -12.70 52.18
C SER A 193 2.69 -12.15 51.46
N ARG A 194 2.53 -10.83 51.39
CA ARG A 194 1.71 -10.22 50.34
C ARG A 194 2.44 -10.50 49.04
N THR A 195 2.11 -11.61 48.40
CA THR A 195 2.35 -11.78 46.98
C THR A 195 1.60 -10.65 46.28
N ALA A 196 2.35 -9.66 45.80
CA ALA A 196 1.82 -8.79 44.76
C ALA A 196 1.31 -9.71 43.64
N PRO A 197 0.10 -9.48 43.10
CA PRO A 197 -0.34 -10.23 41.93
C PRO A 197 0.76 -10.09 40.87
N PRO A 198 1.10 -11.17 40.15
CA PRO A 198 2.04 -11.07 39.04
C PRO A 198 1.58 -9.91 38.14
N PRO A 199 2.49 -9.09 37.59
CA PRO A 199 2.08 -8.06 36.64
C PRO A 199 1.24 -8.76 35.58
N ALA A 200 0.01 -8.30 35.38
CA ALA A 200 -0.89 -8.87 34.39
C ALA A 200 -0.17 -8.81 33.06
N SER A 201 0.38 -9.95 32.63
CA SER A 201 1.17 -10.09 31.42
C SER A 201 0.21 -10.17 30.25
N GLY A 202 -0.60 -9.12 30.06
CA GLY A 202 -1.17 -8.79 28.79
C GLY A 202 -0.02 -8.31 27.91
N LEU A 203 0.24 -9.00 26.81
CA LEU A 203 1.17 -8.49 25.81
C LEU A 203 0.61 -7.14 25.31
N LEU A 204 1.42 -6.08 25.25
CA LEU A 204 1.00 -4.73 24.86
C LEU A 204 0.15 -4.72 23.57
N ASN A 205 0.48 -5.61 22.63
CA ASN A 205 -0.23 -5.75 21.37
C ASN A 205 -1.67 -6.29 21.54
N ALA A 206 -1.95 -7.11 22.56
CA ALA A 206 -3.29 -7.55 22.91
C ALA A 206 -4.11 -6.41 23.55
N ASP A 207 -3.47 -5.56 24.36
CA ASP A 207 -4.13 -4.38 24.92
C ASP A 207 -4.47 -3.34 23.85
N LEU A 208 -3.57 -3.12 22.89
CA LEU A 208 -3.84 -2.30 21.70
C LEU A 208 -4.92 -2.94 20.82
N GLY A 209 -4.88 -4.26 20.59
CA GLY A 209 -5.93 -4.98 19.87
C GLY A 209 -7.32 -4.76 20.50
N ARG A 210 -7.41 -4.81 21.83
CA ARG A 210 -8.64 -4.51 22.56
C ARG A 210 -9.12 -3.07 22.36
N LEU A 211 -8.23 -2.08 22.28
CA LEU A 211 -8.61 -0.69 21.95
C LEU A 211 -9.25 -0.59 20.57
N LEU A 212 -8.72 -1.32 19.58
CA LEU A 212 -9.29 -1.37 18.24
C LEU A 212 -10.70 -2.00 18.26
N GLU A 213 -10.90 -3.06 19.04
CA GLU A 213 -12.19 -3.75 19.18
C GLU A 213 -13.24 -2.91 19.90
N THR A 214 -12.90 -2.31 21.06
CA THR A 214 -13.84 -1.52 21.87
C THR A 214 -14.10 -0.14 21.31
N LYS A 215 -13.18 0.38 20.47
CA LYS A 215 -13.20 1.74 19.92
C LYS A 215 -13.17 2.83 21.01
N GLU A 216 -12.75 2.46 22.22
CA GLU A 216 -12.71 3.38 23.36
C GLU A 216 -11.64 4.44 23.15
N GLY A 217 -12.07 5.71 23.08
CA GLY A 217 -11.17 6.84 22.87
C GLY A 217 -10.77 7.07 21.40
N ALA A 218 -11.45 6.42 20.45
CA ALA A 218 -11.24 6.67 19.03
C ALA A 218 -11.47 8.15 18.68
N ASP A 219 -10.53 8.75 17.96
CA ASP A 219 -10.48 10.18 17.62
C ASP A 219 -10.42 10.42 16.10
N VAL A 220 -10.58 9.36 15.31
CA VAL A 220 -10.70 9.40 13.85
C VAL A 220 -11.60 8.29 13.32
N GLU A 221 -12.33 8.59 12.26
CA GLU A 221 -13.10 7.62 11.47
C GLU A 221 -12.52 7.55 10.04
N LEU A 222 -12.32 6.34 9.53
CA LEU A 222 -11.75 6.05 8.22
C LEU A 222 -12.77 5.28 7.40
N GLU A 223 -13.16 5.77 6.22
CA GLU A 223 -14.07 5.05 5.32
C GLU A 223 -13.30 4.33 4.23
N VAL A 224 -13.53 3.03 4.12
CA VAL A 224 -12.93 2.15 3.11
C VAL A 224 -14.03 1.29 2.50
N GLY A 225 -14.21 1.40 1.18
CA GLY A 225 -15.24 0.64 0.46
C GLY A 225 -16.67 0.81 1.01
N GLY A 226 -16.99 1.98 1.59
CA GLY A 226 -18.27 2.27 2.23
C GLY A 226 -18.43 1.76 3.67
N LYS A 227 -17.41 1.11 4.26
CA LYS A 227 -17.36 0.74 5.68
C LYS A 227 -16.54 1.77 6.46
N VAL A 228 -17.07 2.22 7.59
CA VAL A 228 -16.38 3.16 8.49
C VAL A 228 -15.66 2.41 9.60
N PHE A 229 -14.40 2.74 9.83
CA PHE A 229 -13.51 2.20 10.86
C PHE A 229 -13.12 3.31 11.84
N ALA A 230 -13.52 3.16 13.10
CA ALA A 230 -13.05 4.02 14.18
C ALA A 230 -11.63 3.60 14.60
N ALA A 231 -10.74 4.56 14.77
CA ALA A 231 -9.34 4.32 15.12
C ALA A 231 -8.74 5.47 15.94
N HIS A 232 -7.44 5.37 16.24
CA HIS A 232 -6.70 6.31 17.07
C HIS A 232 -5.56 6.95 16.26
N LYS A 233 -5.62 8.27 16.02
CA LYS A 233 -4.62 9.04 15.26
C LYS A 233 -3.20 8.77 15.76
N THR A 234 -3.03 8.72 17.08
CA THR A 234 -1.73 8.49 17.73
C THR A 234 -1.14 7.11 17.42
N VAL A 235 -1.96 6.06 17.44
CA VAL A 235 -1.53 4.69 17.09
C VAL A 235 -1.16 4.64 15.61
N LEU A 236 -2.04 5.12 14.73
CA LEU A 236 -1.79 5.12 13.28
C LEU A 236 -0.53 5.90 12.91
N ALA A 237 -0.34 7.10 13.47
CA ALA A 237 0.84 7.92 13.26
C ALA A 237 2.14 7.30 13.82
N ALA A 238 2.06 6.54 14.92
CA ALA A 238 3.22 5.83 15.44
C ALA A 238 3.65 4.67 14.52
N ARG A 239 2.70 4.09 13.77
CA ARG A 239 2.91 2.89 12.95
C ARG A 239 3.17 3.19 11.48
N SER A 240 2.76 4.36 10.99
CA SER A 240 2.94 4.77 9.61
C SER A 240 3.40 6.24 9.53
N PRO A 241 4.54 6.53 8.86
CA PRO A 241 4.96 7.90 8.61
C PRO A 241 3.96 8.69 7.74
N VAL A 242 3.22 8.02 6.86
CA VAL A 242 2.17 8.65 6.04
C VAL A 242 1.04 9.13 6.93
N PHE A 243 0.50 8.26 7.79
CA PHE A 243 -0.52 8.70 8.76
C PHE A 243 0.02 9.76 9.74
N LYS A 244 1.30 9.72 10.09
CA LYS A 244 1.91 10.75 10.93
C LYS A 244 1.88 12.12 10.26
N GLU A 245 2.30 12.19 9.00
CA GLU A 245 2.25 13.44 8.23
C GLU A 245 0.81 13.88 8.01
N ASP A 246 -0.09 12.94 7.71
CA ASP A 246 -1.50 13.23 7.47
C ASP A 246 -2.20 13.82 8.71
N PHE A 247 -1.92 13.30 9.91
CA PHE A 247 -2.59 13.73 11.14
C PHE A 247 -1.88 14.86 11.87
N PHE A 248 -0.55 14.92 11.81
CA PHE A 248 0.27 15.82 12.63
C PHE A 248 1.26 16.68 11.81
N GLY A 249 1.19 16.64 10.48
CA GLY A 249 2.02 17.42 9.58
C GLY A 249 1.75 18.92 9.61
N THR A 250 2.63 19.68 8.94
CA THR A 250 2.61 21.16 8.97
C THR A 250 1.46 21.76 8.18
N ALA A 251 0.93 21.03 7.19
CA ALA A 251 -0.31 21.35 6.52
C ALA A 251 -1.47 20.83 7.38
N LYS A 252 -1.81 21.58 8.43
CA LYS A 252 -3.01 21.32 9.24
C LYS A 252 -4.23 21.31 8.33
N GLU A 253 -4.75 20.15 7.96
CA GLU A 253 -6.19 20.06 7.79
C GLU A 253 -6.78 20.45 9.15
N LYS A 254 -7.48 21.59 9.17
CA LYS A 254 -8.24 22.01 10.35
C LYS A 254 -9.12 20.83 10.73
N ASP A 255 -9.20 20.59 12.03
CA ASP A 255 -9.93 19.55 12.74
C ASP A 255 -11.42 19.54 12.38
N THR A 256 -11.71 19.17 11.15
CA THR A 256 -13.02 18.91 10.63
C THR A 256 -13.19 17.43 10.83
N GLY A 257 -14.10 17.01 11.70
CA GLY A 257 -14.41 15.60 11.98
C GLY A 257 -14.96 14.86 10.76
N PHE A 258 -14.23 14.86 9.65
CA PHE A 258 -14.52 14.16 8.43
C PHE A 258 -13.96 12.75 8.51
N VAL A 259 -14.80 11.84 8.05
CA VAL A 259 -14.45 10.48 7.73
C VAL A 259 -13.39 10.52 6.62
N ARG A 260 -12.21 9.96 6.88
CA ARG A 260 -11.12 9.96 5.89
C ARG A 260 -11.29 8.80 4.93
N VAL A 261 -11.54 9.11 3.67
CA VAL A 261 -11.79 8.11 2.64
C VAL A 261 -10.47 7.53 2.12
N ILE A 262 -10.27 6.23 2.28
CA ILE A 262 -9.17 5.46 1.67
C ILE A 262 -9.78 4.70 0.49
N GLY A 263 -9.64 5.25 -0.71
CA GLY A 263 -10.42 4.78 -1.86
C GLY A 263 -9.75 3.68 -2.71
N ASP A 264 -8.48 3.42 -2.50
CA ASP A 264 -7.65 2.43 -3.21
C ASP A 264 -7.28 1.26 -2.29
N MET A 265 -8.28 0.74 -1.59
CA MET A 265 -8.16 -0.47 -0.80
C MET A 265 -9.52 -1.14 -0.56
N HIS A 266 -9.55 -2.46 -0.63
CA HIS A 266 -10.61 -3.33 -0.16
C HIS A 266 -10.71 -3.28 1.36
N THR A 267 -11.95 -3.39 1.82
CA THR A 267 -12.31 -3.39 3.23
C THR A 267 -11.54 -4.45 4.03
N GLU A 268 -11.38 -5.64 3.46
CA GLU A 268 -10.68 -6.78 4.07
C GLU A 268 -9.16 -6.53 4.18
N ALA A 269 -8.56 -5.91 3.15
CA ALA A 269 -7.15 -5.54 3.17
C ALA A 269 -6.90 -4.44 4.22
N PHE A 270 -7.80 -3.45 4.29
CA PHE A 270 -7.69 -2.39 5.28
C PHE A 270 -7.91 -2.90 6.71
N GLU A 271 -8.83 -3.85 6.91
CA GLU A 271 -9.04 -4.50 8.20
C GLU A 271 -7.78 -5.26 8.64
N ALA A 272 -7.12 -5.99 7.72
CA ALA A 272 -5.85 -6.65 7.99
C ALA A 272 -4.71 -5.66 8.28
N LEU A 273 -4.64 -4.55 7.54
CA LEU A 273 -3.69 -3.47 7.76
C LEU A 273 -3.87 -2.86 9.15
N LEU A 274 -5.11 -2.53 9.51
CA LEU A 274 -5.47 -1.92 10.78
C LEU A 274 -5.18 -2.88 11.93
N HIS A 275 -5.56 -4.14 11.82
CA HIS A 275 -5.21 -5.18 12.79
C HIS A 275 -3.70 -5.21 13.03
N TYR A 276 -2.89 -5.29 11.96
CA TYR A 276 -1.43 -5.29 12.09
C TYR A 276 -0.86 -4.03 12.75
N MET A 277 -1.46 -2.85 12.51
CA MET A 277 -1.01 -1.62 13.18
C MET A 277 -1.14 -1.71 14.70
N TYR A 278 -2.19 -2.34 15.23
CA TYR A 278 -2.42 -2.48 16.66
C TYR A 278 -1.73 -3.71 17.27
N THR A 279 -1.66 -4.81 16.54
CA THR A 279 -1.27 -6.12 17.12
C THR A 279 0.09 -6.65 16.66
N ASP A 280 0.67 -6.04 15.61
CA ASP A 280 1.87 -6.52 14.90
C ASP A 280 1.73 -7.93 14.30
N THR A 281 0.48 -8.42 14.17
CA THR A 281 0.16 -9.71 13.57
C THR A 281 -0.90 -9.56 12.49
N LEU A 282 -0.93 -10.52 11.56
CA LEU A 282 -1.98 -10.60 10.55
C LEU A 282 -3.19 -11.36 11.11
N PRO A 283 -4.43 -10.98 10.77
CA PRO A 283 -5.62 -11.69 11.24
C PRO A 283 -5.57 -13.18 10.87
N GLU A 284 -6.06 -14.03 11.76
CA GLU A 284 -6.22 -15.47 11.47
C GLU A 284 -7.26 -15.73 10.37
N MET A 285 -8.19 -14.80 10.17
CA MET A 285 -9.29 -14.89 9.20
C MET A 285 -8.88 -14.65 7.74
N MET A 286 -7.61 -14.87 7.38
CA MET A 286 -7.20 -14.80 5.97
C MET A 286 -8.04 -15.78 5.13
N PRO A 287 -8.45 -15.40 3.91
CA PRO A 287 -9.32 -16.21 3.08
C PRO A 287 -8.79 -17.64 2.94
N LYS A 288 -9.67 -18.64 3.06
CA LYS A 288 -9.29 -20.05 2.89
C LYS A 288 -8.97 -20.40 1.44
N ASN A 289 -9.52 -19.64 0.50
CA ASN A 289 -9.26 -19.79 -0.92
C ASN A 289 -7.89 -19.20 -1.26
N LEU A 290 -7.02 -20.01 -1.86
CA LEU A 290 -5.67 -19.61 -2.27
C LEU A 290 -5.65 -18.36 -3.15
N ARG A 291 -6.64 -18.19 -4.03
CA ARG A 291 -6.72 -17.04 -4.94
C ARG A 291 -7.07 -15.75 -4.19
N GLU A 292 -8.05 -15.80 -3.31
CA GLU A 292 -8.44 -14.66 -2.47
C GLU A 292 -7.30 -14.29 -1.51
N GLN A 293 -6.63 -15.29 -0.94
CA GLN A 293 -5.46 -15.08 -0.09
C GLN A 293 -4.32 -14.40 -0.85
N LEU A 294 -4.06 -14.81 -2.09
CA LEU A 294 -3.07 -14.17 -2.96
C LEU A 294 -3.41 -12.70 -3.22
N LEU A 295 -4.66 -12.41 -3.59
CA LEU A 295 -5.12 -11.05 -3.89
C LEU A 295 -5.04 -10.14 -2.66
N LEU A 296 -5.51 -10.62 -1.51
CA LEU A 296 -5.42 -9.91 -0.24
C LEU A 296 -3.95 -9.66 0.16
N THR A 297 -3.06 -10.64 -0.07
CA THR A 297 -1.63 -10.49 0.24
C THR A 297 -0.95 -9.47 -0.68
N LEU A 298 -1.28 -9.47 -1.98
CA LEU A 298 -0.81 -8.49 -2.95
C LEU A 298 -1.22 -7.08 -2.52
N GLU A 299 -2.50 -6.90 -2.23
CA GLU A 299 -3.05 -5.61 -1.83
C GLU A 299 -2.48 -5.12 -0.49
N LEU A 300 -2.29 -6.02 0.47
CA LEU A 300 -1.67 -5.66 1.74
C LEU A 300 -0.20 -5.28 1.57
N LEU A 301 0.52 -5.89 0.63
CA LEU A 301 1.89 -5.50 0.28
C LEU A 301 1.95 -4.12 -0.38
N VAL A 302 1.01 -3.84 -1.31
CA VAL A 302 0.80 -2.52 -1.90
C VAL A 302 0.57 -1.48 -0.80
N ALA A 303 -0.37 -1.75 0.12
CA ALA A 303 -0.68 -0.89 1.25
C ALA A 303 0.53 -0.70 2.17
N ALA A 304 1.24 -1.77 2.52
CA ALA A 304 2.40 -1.70 3.40
C ALA A 304 3.50 -0.80 2.83
N ASP A 305 3.77 -0.90 1.53
CA ASP A 305 4.73 -0.02 0.87
C ASP A 305 4.25 1.43 0.82
N ARG A 306 2.98 1.64 0.47
CA ARG A 306 2.35 2.98 0.42
C ARG A 306 2.36 3.68 1.77
N TYR A 307 2.02 2.99 2.85
CA TYR A 307 1.99 3.54 4.20
C TYR A 307 3.35 3.50 4.90
N GLY A 308 4.43 3.10 4.21
CA GLY A 308 5.79 3.11 4.76
C GLY A 308 6.03 2.08 5.87
N MET A 309 5.26 0.99 5.90
CA MET A 309 5.27 -0.03 6.95
C MET A 309 6.22 -1.17 6.62
N LYS A 310 7.51 -0.97 6.92
CA LYS A 310 8.59 -1.91 6.57
C LYS A 310 8.40 -3.34 7.10
N GLY A 311 7.93 -3.48 8.35
CA GLY A 311 7.70 -4.79 8.97
C GLY A 311 6.60 -5.58 8.27
N LEU A 312 5.46 -4.93 8.02
CA LEU A 312 4.36 -5.51 7.26
C LEU A 312 4.79 -5.86 5.83
N LYS A 313 5.50 -4.95 5.16
CA LYS A 313 6.02 -5.15 3.81
C LYS A 313 6.82 -6.44 3.73
N SER A 314 7.82 -6.62 4.60
CA SER A 314 8.64 -7.84 4.63
C SER A 314 7.80 -9.09 4.87
N LEU A 315 6.87 -9.05 5.83
CA LEU A 315 5.98 -10.17 6.15
C LEU A 315 5.09 -10.56 4.96
N THR A 316 4.53 -9.58 4.26
CA THR A 316 3.70 -9.81 3.07
C THR A 316 4.52 -10.26 1.87
N GLU A 317 5.77 -9.79 1.70
CA GLU A 317 6.68 -10.29 0.67
C GLU A 317 6.99 -11.78 0.87
N ASP A 318 7.20 -12.22 2.12
CA ASP A 318 7.40 -13.64 2.45
C ASP A 318 6.16 -14.47 2.12
N LYS A 319 4.98 -14.05 2.58
CA LYS A 319 3.71 -14.73 2.24
C LYS A 319 3.44 -14.79 0.75
N LEU A 320 3.75 -13.72 0.02
CA LEU A 320 3.58 -13.67 -1.42
C LEU A 320 4.55 -14.61 -2.15
N CYS A 321 5.77 -14.80 -1.64
CA CYS A 321 6.72 -15.77 -2.15
C CYS A 321 6.21 -17.22 -2.04
N ASP A 322 5.39 -17.52 -1.04
CA ASP A 322 4.76 -18.85 -0.87
C ASP A 322 3.65 -19.12 -1.89
N HIS A 323 3.08 -18.06 -2.49
CA HIS A 323 2.07 -18.16 -3.53
C HIS A 323 2.63 -18.26 -4.95
N VAL A 324 3.95 -18.25 -5.13
CA VAL A 324 4.59 -18.34 -6.46
C VAL A 324 4.41 -19.75 -7.04
N GLY A 325 3.58 -19.84 -8.09
CA GLY A 325 3.27 -21.06 -8.83
C GLY A 325 3.06 -20.80 -10.32
N VAL A 326 2.88 -21.86 -11.13
CA VAL A 326 2.79 -21.74 -12.60
C VAL A 326 1.68 -20.80 -13.04
N SER A 327 0.51 -20.85 -12.41
CA SER A 327 -0.65 -20.02 -12.74
C SER A 327 -0.64 -18.62 -12.11
N THR A 328 0.27 -18.33 -11.18
CA THR A 328 0.29 -17.08 -10.41
C THR A 328 1.55 -16.25 -10.65
N VAL A 329 2.64 -16.85 -11.12
CA VAL A 329 3.96 -16.21 -11.16
C VAL A 329 4.02 -14.98 -12.05
N LEU A 330 3.30 -14.96 -13.18
CA LEU A 330 3.30 -13.81 -14.09
C LEU A 330 2.56 -12.61 -13.50
N LEU A 331 1.42 -12.84 -12.85
CA LEU A 331 0.69 -11.81 -12.11
C LEU A 331 1.56 -11.23 -11.00
N ILE A 332 2.15 -12.10 -10.16
CA ILE A 332 3.00 -11.66 -9.05
C ILE A 332 4.24 -10.91 -9.57
N LEU A 333 4.82 -11.36 -10.68
CA LEU A 333 5.97 -10.68 -11.30
C LEU A 333 5.60 -9.29 -11.82
N GLU A 334 4.42 -9.14 -12.44
CA GLU A 334 3.93 -7.84 -12.91
C GLU A 334 3.80 -6.84 -11.75
N PHE A 335 3.20 -7.26 -10.63
CA PHE A 335 3.08 -6.44 -9.44
C PHE A 335 4.44 -6.14 -8.80
N ALA A 336 5.33 -7.14 -8.70
CA ALA A 336 6.66 -6.96 -8.14
C ALA A 336 7.52 -6.01 -8.99
N GLU A 337 7.33 -5.99 -10.31
CA GLU A 337 7.96 -5.02 -11.21
C GLU A 337 7.43 -3.61 -10.94
N LYS A 338 6.11 -3.41 -10.94
CA LYS A 338 5.49 -2.10 -10.71
C LYS A 338 5.83 -1.55 -9.32
N GLY A 339 5.77 -2.39 -8.29
CA GLY A 339 6.06 -2.04 -6.90
C GLY A 339 7.54 -2.02 -6.54
N GLN A 340 8.44 -2.39 -7.46
CA GLN A 340 9.89 -2.52 -7.21
C GLN A 340 10.21 -3.43 -6.00
N TRP A 341 9.45 -4.53 -5.85
CA TRP A 341 9.63 -5.49 -4.76
C TRP A 341 10.68 -6.54 -5.14
N CYS A 342 11.96 -6.15 -5.03
CA CYS A 342 13.09 -6.94 -5.53
C CYS A 342 13.13 -8.38 -5.02
N LYS A 343 12.75 -8.62 -3.76
CA LYS A 343 12.71 -9.96 -3.15
C LYS A 343 11.71 -10.88 -3.87
N VAL A 344 10.48 -10.39 -4.05
CA VAL A 344 9.40 -11.12 -4.74
C VAL A 344 9.74 -11.31 -6.21
N LYS A 345 10.22 -10.25 -6.88
CA LYS A 345 10.65 -10.31 -8.28
C LYS A 345 11.71 -11.39 -8.50
N LYS A 346 12.75 -11.43 -7.67
CA LYS A 346 13.81 -12.46 -7.73
C LYS A 346 13.26 -13.87 -7.53
N LYS A 347 12.32 -14.06 -6.60
CA LYS A 347 11.64 -15.35 -6.38
C LYS A 347 10.87 -15.79 -7.64
N CYS A 348 10.11 -14.88 -8.25
CA CYS A 348 9.39 -15.15 -9.50
C CYS A 348 10.33 -15.51 -10.64
N LEU A 349 11.37 -14.72 -10.88
CA LEU A 349 12.36 -14.96 -11.94
C LEU A 349 13.03 -16.33 -11.77
N GLY A 350 13.50 -16.65 -10.55
CA GLY A 350 14.10 -17.97 -10.27
C GLY A 350 13.12 -19.13 -10.45
N PHE A 351 11.84 -18.94 -10.12
CA PHE A 351 10.81 -19.95 -10.36
C PHE A 351 10.57 -20.18 -11.85
N ILE A 352 10.45 -19.12 -12.65
CA ILE A 352 10.26 -19.21 -14.11
C ILE A 352 11.48 -19.85 -14.76
N ALA A 353 12.69 -19.44 -14.38
CA ALA A 353 13.94 -19.94 -14.94
C ALA A 353 14.23 -21.40 -14.58
N SER A 354 13.50 -21.98 -13.63
CA SER A 354 13.55 -23.41 -13.39
C SER A 354 13.03 -24.17 -14.63
N GLY A 355 13.87 -25.06 -15.18
CA GLY A 355 13.68 -25.60 -16.53
C GLY A 355 12.34 -26.31 -16.79
N ALA A 356 11.67 -26.84 -15.77
CA ALA A 356 10.35 -27.46 -15.91
C ALA A 356 9.22 -26.43 -16.06
N ASN A 357 9.38 -25.24 -15.47
CA ASN A 357 8.32 -24.22 -15.42
C ASN A 357 8.38 -23.28 -16.63
N ALA A 358 9.59 -22.95 -17.12
CA ALA A 358 9.79 -22.01 -18.21
C ALA A 358 8.90 -22.31 -19.43
N ARG A 359 8.84 -23.57 -19.87
CA ARG A 359 8.05 -23.94 -21.05
C ARG A 359 6.54 -23.71 -20.81
N THR A 360 6.04 -24.10 -19.65
CA THR A 360 4.61 -23.99 -19.33
C THR A 360 4.18 -22.54 -19.14
N VAL A 361 4.98 -21.74 -18.44
CA VAL A 361 4.69 -20.32 -18.18
C VAL A 361 4.77 -19.50 -19.48
N LEU A 362 5.78 -19.73 -20.32
CA LEU A 362 5.98 -18.97 -21.56
C LEU A 362 5.00 -19.35 -22.68
N ALA A 363 4.31 -20.48 -22.59
CA ALA A 363 3.30 -20.90 -23.56
C ALA A 363 1.92 -20.26 -23.31
N GLY A 364 1.71 -19.62 -22.16
CA GLY A 364 0.43 -19.01 -21.79
C GLY A 364 0.23 -17.61 -22.37
N ASN A 365 -1.02 -17.26 -22.67
CA ASN A 365 -1.42 -15.92 -23.12
C ASN A 365 -1.07 -14.83 -22.08
N ASP A 366 -0.98 -15.20 -20.80
CA ASP A 366 -0.60 -14.31 -19.71
C ASP A 366 0.81 -13.72 -19.90
N PHE A 367 1.71 -14.43 -20.59
CA PHE A 367 3.04 -13.93 -20.90
C PHE A 367 3.01 -12.83 -21.96
N GLU A 368 2.12 -12.93 -22.94
CA GLU A 368 1.89 -11.84 -23.90
C GLU A 368 1.28 -10.62 -23.22
N SER A 369 0.36 -10.83 -22.26
CA SER A 369 -0.17 -9.75 -21.44
C SER A 369 0.94 -9.04 -20.67
N LEU A 370 1.84 -9.79 -20.03
CA LEU A 370 3.00 -9.24 -19.35
C LEU A 370 3.91 -8.46 -20.31
N ALA A 371 4.11 -8.94 -21.54
CA ALA A 371 4.92 -8.26 -22.55
C ALA A 371 4.33 -6.90 -22.96
N ARG A 372 3.00 -6.77 -22.98
CA ARG A 372 2.31 -5.51 -23.25
C ARG A 372 2.37 -4.57 -22.04
N SER A 373 2.15 -5.09 -20.83
CA SER A 373 2.07 -4.28 -19.62
C SER A 373 3.44 -3.88 -19.05
N CYS A 374 4.43 -4.77 -19.09
CA CYS A 374 5.75 -4.61 -18.46
C CYS A 374 6.89 -5.21 -19.32
N PRO A 375 7.34 -4.51 -20.39
CA PRO A 375 8.42 -5.02 -21.24
C PRO A 375 9.76 -5.28 -20.53
N SER A 376 10.05 -4.53 -19.46
CA SER A 376 11.25 -4.73 -18.63
C SER A 376 11.23 -6.09 -17.93
N ALA A 377 10.08 -6.51 -17.40
CA ALA A 377 9.93 -7.80 -16.75
C ALA A 377 10.19 -8.96 -17.71
N VAL A 378 9.77 -8.84 -18.97
CA VAL A 378 10.05 -9.85 -20.02
C VAL A 378 11.53 -9.98 -20.30
N ARG A 379 12.25 -8.86 -20.44
CA ARG A 379 13.71 -8.86 -20.60
C ARG A 379 14.39 -9.55 -19.43
N ASP A 380 13.93 -9.30 -18.21
CA ASP A 380 14.51 -9.90 -17.01
C ASP A 380 14.23 -11.41 -16.95
N VAL A 381 13.05 -11.87 -17.37
CA VAL A 381 12.74 -13.30 -17.54
C VAL A 381 13.69 -13.96 -18.54
N ILE A 382 13.90 -13.35 -19.71
CA ILE A 382 14.81 -13.89 -20.73
C ILE A 382 16.23 -13.98 -20.17
N THR A 383 16.69 -12.91 -19.52
CA THR A 383 18.04 -12.82 -18.93
C THR A 383 18.23 -13.91 -17.87
N GLU A 384 17.29 -14.04 -16.92
CA GLU A 384 17.38 -15.05 -15.86
C GLU A 384 17.38 -16.48 -16.43
N ILE A 385 16.59 -16.75 -17.49
CA ILE A 385 16.60 -18.07 -18.16
C ILE A 385 17.96 -18.36 -18.80
N LEU A 386 18.54 -17.37 -19.50
CA LEU A 386 19.85 -17.52 -20.16
C LEU A 386 20.95 -17.75 -19.12
N ASP A 387 21.00 -16.92 -18.08
CA ASP A 387 21.98 -17.01 -17.00
C ASP A 387 21.87 -18.34 -16.24
N THR A 388 20.64 -18.78 -15.97
CA THR A 388 20.38 -20.07 -15.31
C THR A 388 20.82 -21.25 -16.17
N ARG A 389 20.59 -21.20 -17.49
CA ARG A 389 21.04 -22.25 -18.42
C ARG A 389 22.56 -22.27 -18.53
N GLU A 390 23.19 -21.11 -18.66
CA GLU A 390 24.64 -20.99 -18.73
C GLU A 390 25.32 -21.51 -17.44
N ALA A 391 24.78 -21.14 -16.28
CA ALA A 391 25.24 -21.64 -14.98
C ALA A 391 25.05 -23.15 -14.82
N ARG A 392 24.01 -23.74 -15.44
CA ARG A 392 23.80 -25.19 -15.46
C ARG A 392 24.83 -25.88 -16.37
N CYS A 393 25.08 -25.33 -17.56
CA CYS A 393 26.11 -25.84 -18.47
C CYS A 393 27.50 -25.81 -17.82
N ARG A 394 27.90 -24.69 -17.20
CA ARG A 394 29.15 -24.58 -16.43
C ARG A 394 29.27 -25.66 -15.35
N ARG A 395 28.20 -25.88 -14.58
CA ARG A 395 28.17 -26.93 -13.54
C ARG A 395 28.33 -28.34 -14.12
N LEU A 396 27.68 -28.63 -15.24
CA LEU A 396 27.82 -29.92 -15.93
C LEU A 396 29.24 -30.13 -16.46
N VAL A 397 29.81 -29.12 -17.12
CA VAL A 397 31.20 -29.16 -17.61
C VAL A 397 32.17 -29.40 -16.45
N ASN A 398 32.02 -28.66 -15.35
CA ASN A 398 32.85 -28.84 -14.16
C ASN A 398 32.69 -30.24 -13.55
N ALA A 399 31.46 -30.76 -13.44
CA ALA A 399 31.21 -32.09 -12.92
C ALA A 399 31.83 -33.19 -13.81
N CYS A 400 31.72 -33.07 -15.13
CA CYS A 400 32.38 -33.97 -16.09
C CYS A 400 33.90 -33.91 -15.96
N PHE A 401 34.47 -32.72 -15.82
CA PHE A 401 35.89 -32.52 -15.61
C PHE A 401 36.39 -33.17 -14.31
N TYR A 402 35.69 -32.97 -13.20
CA TYR A 402 36.04 -33.61 -11.92
C TYR A 402 35.90 -35.13 -11.96
N ALA A 403 34.84 -35.65 -12.59
CA ALA A 403 34.67 -37.09 -12.76
C ALA A 403 35.81 -37.70 -13.60
N PHE A 404 36.21 -37.02 -14.69
CA PHE A 404 37.35 -37.43 -15.50
C PHE A 404 38.67 -37.42 -14.71
N CYS A 405 38.94 -36.35 -13.94
CA CYS A 405 40.13 -36.28 -13.07
C CYS A 405 40.15 -37.40 -12.02
N PHE A 406 39.00 -37.70 -11.40
CA PHE A 406 38.88 -38.77 -10.42
C PHE A 406 39.13 -40.14 -11.04
N LEU A 407 38.59 -40.41 -12.24
CA LEU A 407 38.85 -41.64 -13.00
C LEU A 407 40.34 -41.77 -13.36
N LEU A 408 40.98 -40.68 -13.80
CA LEU A 408 42.42 -40.68 -14.08
C LEU A 408 43.25 -40.99 -12.83
N LEU A 409 42.96 -40.36 -11.69
CA LEU A 409 43.64 -40.65 -10.43
C LEU A 409 43.45 -42.11 -10.01
N PHE A 410 42.24 -42.64 -10.12
CA PHE A 410 41.96 -44.04 -9.82
C PHE A 410 42.77 -45.00 -10.71
N LEU A 411 42.88 -44.72 -12.01
CA LEU A 411 43.71 -45.49 -12.93
C LEU A 411 45.19 -45.45 -12.54
N VAL A 412 45.71 -44.27 -12.19
CA VAL A 412 47.09 -44.12 -11.70
C VAL A 412 47.32 -44.98 -10.44
N PHE A 413 46.46 -44.88 -9.44
CA PHE A 413 46.56 -45.72 -8.22
C PHE A 413 46.46 -47.22 -8.52
N ALA A 414 45.59 -47.63 -9.44
CA ALA A 414 45.45 -49.04 -9.83
C ALA A 414 46.72 -49.59 -10.51
N VAL A 415 47.42 -48.76 -11.29
CA VAL A 415 48.72 -49.13 -11.90
C VAL A 415 49.80 -49.25 -10.83
N PHE A 416 49.91 -48.27 -9.92
CA PHE A 416 50.91 -48.29 -8.86
C PHE A 416 50.72 -49.43 -7.84
N LYS A 417 49.49 -49.92 -7.63
CA LYS A 417 49.23 -51.07 -6.73
C LYS A 417 49.61 -52.42 -7.35
N LYS A 418 49.84 -52.50 -8.67
CA LYS A 418 50.21 -53.73 -9.38
C LYS A 418 51.73 -53.92 -9.55
N GLN A 419 52.52 -52.88 -9.28
CA GLN A 419 53.98 -52.97 -9.13
C GLN A 419 54.33 -53.17 -7.67
#